data_AF-A0A3M6TYA9-F1
#
_entry.id   AF-A0A3M6TYA9-F1
#
_cell.length_a   1.000
_cell.length_b   1.000
_cell.length_c   1.000
_cell.angle_alpha   90.00
_cell.angle_beta   90.00
_cell.angle_gamma   90.00
#
_symmetry.space_group_name_H-M   'P 1'
#
loop_
_entity.id
_entity.type
_entity.pdbx_description
1 polymer ?
#
loop_
_entity_poly.entity_id
_entity_poly.type
_entity_poly.pdbx_seq_one_letter_code
_entity_poly.pdbx_strand_id
1 'polypeptide(L)'
;MNPLLVLGSILCLVSLSYARDIKMGVFLPFTGGWPGGPRMASAILIARDKVNSDPYWLQGHNLTFVVKDSKCEARASLATLVDYYTIENPKVDVFIGPGCSVGCVPGAYIAAHWNIPMVSWGCAATVLSDKTLYPYFVRTTGTFAGLGGLLRAILAKFKWDRMAIIHFMSHAKLVMKEMMRLAKLMKE
;
A
#
# COMPACT_ATOMS: atom_id res chain seq x y z
N MET A 1 -10.02 -48.67 23.81
CA MET A 1 -9.75 -47.33 23.22
C MET A 1 -11.06 -46.58 23.11
N ASN A 2 -11.17 -45.40 23.73
CA ASN A 2 -12.41 -44.63 23.72
C ASN A 2 -12.55 -43.89 22.37
N PRO A 3 -13.56 -44.20 21.54
CA PRO A 3 -13.70 -43.60 20.20
C PRO A 3 -13.87 -42.08 20.24
N LEU A 4 -14.38 -41.52 21.35
CA LEU A 4 -14.52 -40.08 21.54
C LEU A 4 -13.16 -39.36 21.68
N LEU A 5 -12.16 -40.01 22.29
CA LEU A 5 -10.80 -39.47 22.41
C LEU A 5 -10.10 -39.43 21.06
N VAL A 6 -10.28 -40.47 20.23
CA VAL A 6 -9.70 -40.54 18.88
C VAL A 6 -10.32 -39.49 17.96
N LEU A 7 -11.65 -39.31 18.00
CA LEU A 7 -12.33 -38.25 17.25
C LEU A 7 -11.91 -36.84 17.69
N GLY A 8 -11.74 -36.61 18.99
CA GLY A 8 -11.24 -35.33 19.52
C GLY A 8 -9.82 -35.02 19.08
N SER A 9 -8.93 -36.02 19.07
CA SER A 9 -7.54 -35.86 18.58
C SER A 9 -7.49 -35.60 17.07
N ILE A 10 -8.33 -36.26 16.28
CA ILE A 10 -8.40 -36.05 14.82
C ILE A 10 -8.96 -34.65 14.50
N LEU A 11 -10.02 -34.20 15.17
CA LEU A 11 -10.54 -32.84 14.98
C LEU A 11 -9.50 -31.77 15.35
N CYS A 12 -8.75 -31.97 16.44
CA CYS A 12 -7.70 -31.05 16.88
C CYS A 12 -6.53 -30.97 15.87
N LEU A 13 -6.15 -32.10 15.26
CA LEU A 13 -5.13 -32.16 14.20
C LEU A 13 -5.60 -31.49 12.89
N VAL A 14 -6.88 -31.61 12.53
CA VAL A 14 -7.46 -30.97 11.33
C VAL A 14 -7.55 -29.44 11.51
N SER A 15 -7.89 -28.95 12.70
CA SER A 15 -7.84 -27.51 13.00
C SER A 15 -6.42 -26.92 13.04
N LEU A 16 -5.39 -27.76 13.28
CA LEU A 16 -3.98 -27.34 13.30
C LEU A 16 -3.33 -27.27 11.89
N SER A 17 -4.02 -27.71 10.84
CA SER A 17 -3.45 -27.90 9.50
C SER A 17 -4.18 -27.11 8.40
N TYR A 18 -4.74 -25.94 8.72
CA TYR A 18 -5.35 -25.05 7.72
C TYR A 18 -4.28 -24.32 6.89
N ALA A 19 -3.55 -25.09 6.09
CA ALA A 19 -2.65 -24.58 5.08
C ALA A 19 -3.46 -23.92 3.96
N ARG A 20 -3.21 -22.63 3.69
CA ARG A 20 -3.83 -21.92 2.56
C ARG A 20 -2.88 -20.93 1.91
N ASP A 21 -3.08 -20.70 0.63
CA ASP A 21 -2.40 -19.63 -0.08
C ASP A 21 -2.97 -18.27 0.33
N ILE A 22 -2.09 -17.31 0.61
CA ILE A 22 -2.41 -15.90 0.83
C ILE A 22 -2.08 -15.17 -0.47
N LYS A 23 -3.09 -14.66 -1.18
CA LYS A 23 -2.93 -14.06 -2.51
C LYS A 23 -2.90 -12.54 -2.43
N MET A 24 -1.80 -11.94 -2.86
CA MET A 24 -1.64 -10.48 -2.90
C MET A 24 -2.03 -9.92 -4.28
N GLY A 25 -2.85 -8.87 -4.30
CA GLY A 25 -3.09 -8.04 -5.48
C GLY A 25 -2.07 -6.91 -5.55
N VAL A 26 -1.04 -7.06 -6.38
CA VAL A 26 0.11 -6.14 -6.44
C VAL A 26 -0.02 -5.23 -7.65
N PHE A 27 0.06 -3.92 -7.51
CA PHE A 27 -0.13 -3.05 -8.67
C PHE A 27 0.93 -1.97 -8.73
N LEU A 28 1.63 -2.02 -9.85
CA LEU A 28 2.84 -1.28 -10.16
C LEU A 28 2.59 -0.42 -11.40
N PRO A 29 3.14 0.79 -11.50
CA PRO A 29 3.00 1.60 -12.70
C PRO A 29 4.04 1.14 -13.73
N PHE A 30 3.72 0.13 -14.54
CA PHE A 30 4.60 -0.34 -15.61
C PHE A 30 4.65 0.67 -16.76
N THR A 31 3.52 1.32 -17.03
CA THR A 31 3.38 2.38 -18.04
C THR A 31 2.80 3.66 -17.43
N GLY A 32 2.47 4.66 -18.27
CA GLY A 32 1.76 5.87 -17.86
C GLY A 32 2.65 6.96 -17.25
N GLY A 33 2.08 7.78 -16.36
CA GLY A 33 2.66 9.07 -15.93
C GLY A 33 3.98 8.97 -15.17
N TRP A 34 4.26 7.83 -14.53
CA TRP A 34 5.54 7.55 -13.89
C TRP A 34 5.83 6.04 -13.97
N PRO A 35 6.57 5.56 -14.98
CA PRO A 35 6.79 4.14 -15.25
C PRO A 35 7.89 3.57 -14.34
N GLY A 36 7.71 3.64 -13.02
CA GLY A 36 8.65 3.11 -12.04
C GLY A 36 8.56 1.59 -11.85
N GLY A 37 7.43 0.98 -12.21
CA GLY A 37 7.15 -0.46 -12.04
C GLY A 37 8.22 -1.40 -12.59
N PRO A 38 8.75 -1.22 -13.81
CA PRO A 38 9.76 -2.12 -14.37
C PRO A 38 11.04 -2.21 -13.53
N ARG A 39 11.36 -1.13 -12.78
CA ARG A 39 12.56 -1.06 -11.93
C ARG A 39 12.34 -1.62 -10.53
N MET A 40 11.09 -1.77 -10.10
CA MET A 40 10.73 -2.19 -8.73
C MET A 40 10.08 -3.58 -8.67
N ALA A 41 9.62 -4.11 -9.80
CA ALA A 41 8.87 -5.36 -9.86
C ALA A 41 9.63 -6.57 -9.28
N SER A 42 10.96 -6.59 -9.32
CA SER A 42 11.76 -7.66 -8.73
C SER A 42 11.62 -7.75 -7.20
N ALA A 43 11.28 -6.64 -6.52
CA ALA A 43 11.20 -6.61 -5.06
C ALA A 43 10.13 -7.58 -4.52
N ILE A 44 8.98 -7.72 -5.21
CA ILE A 44 7.91 -8.61 -4.74
C ILE A 44 8.27 -10.09 -4.93
N LEU A 45 9.05 -10.42 -5.97
CA LEU A 45 9.57 -11.78 -6.19
C LEU A 45 10.48 -12.18 -5.03
N ILE A 46 11.47 -11.34 -4.72
CA ILE A 46 12.42 -11.57 -3.62
C ILE A 46 11.69 -11.67 -2.28
N ALA A 47 10.75 -10.76 -2.01
CA ALA A 47 9.98 -10.77 -0.77
C ALA A 47 9.15 -12.06 -0.63
N ARG A 48 8.44 -12.48 -1.68
CA ARG A 48 7.68 -13.73 -1.69
C ARG A 48 8.58 -14.93 -1.43
N ASP A 49 9.68 -15.05 -2.17
CA ASP A 49 10.57 -16.22 -2.07
C ASP A 49 11.23 -16.28 -0.70
N LYS A 50 11.59 -15.13 -0.13
CA LYS A 50 12.12 -15.06 1.22
C LYS A 50 11.09 -15.48 2.27
N VAL A 51 9.84 -15.05 2.14
CA VAL A 51 8.77 -15.42 3.07
C VAL A 51 8.42 -16.90 2.98
N ASN A 52 8.25 -17.44 1.78
CA ASN A 52 7.84 -18.84 1.60
C ASN A 52 8.96 -19.84 1.92
N SER A 53 10.23 -19.43 1.88
CA SER A 53 11.37 -20.30 2.23
C SER A 53 11.73 -20.26 3.72
N ASP A 54 11.18 -19.32 4.48
CA ASP A 54 11.47 -19.17 5.90
C ASP A 54 10.54 -20.08 6.72
N PRO A 55 11.05 -21.06 7.49
CA PRO A 55 10.23 -21.99 8.27
C PRO A 55 9.54 -21.32 9.47
N TYR A 56 9.91 -20.09 9.83
CA TYR A 56 9.30 -19.34 10.91
C TYR A 56 8.14 -18.47 10.44
N TRP A 57 8.21 -17.92 9.22
CA TRP A 57 7.15 -17.05 8.68
C TRP A 57 6.06 -17.86 7.99
N LEU A 58 4.80 -17.47 8.22
CA LEU A 58 3.61 -18.02 7.54
C LEU A 58 3.57 -19.56 7.53
N GLN A 59 3.83 -20.21 8.67
CA GLN A 59 3.87 -21.67 8.79
C GLN A 59 2.63 -22.34 8.19
N GLY A 60 2.83 -23.22 7.21
CA GLY A 60 1.75 -23.91 6.49
C GLY A 60 1.06 -23.09 5.41
N HIS A 61 1.43 -21.83 5.18
CA HIS A 61 0.84 -20.95 4.17
C HIS A 61 1.86 -20.56 3.11
N ASN A 62 1.40 -20.40 1.87
CA ASN A 62 2.22 -19.83 0.81
C ASN A 62 1.73 -18.44 0.44
N LEU A 63 2.67 -17.51 0.32
CA LEU A 63 2.40 -16.21 -0.25
C LEU A 63 2.42 -16.32 -1.79
N THR A 64 1.34 -15.91 -2.42
CA THR A 64 1.23 -15.79 -3.89
C THR A 64 0.84 -14.37 -4.26
N PHE A 65 0.99 -14.00 -5.54
CA PHE A 65 0.60 -12.68 -5.98
C PHE A 65 0.20 -12.64 -7.45
N VAL A 66 -0.60 -11.65 -7.79
CA VAL A 66 -0.91 -11.25 -9.17
C VAL A 66 -0.50 -9.78 -9.35
N VAL A 67 0.06 -9.44 -10.51
CA VAL A 67 0.51 -8.08 -10.80
C VAL A 67 -0.31 -7.45 -11.93
N LYS A 68 -0.77 -6.21 -11.74
CA LYS A 68 -1.46 -5.40 -12.77
C LYS A 68 -0.86 -3.99 -12.86
N ASP A 69 -0.99 -3.39 -14.05
CA ASP A 69 -0.45 -2.08 -14.34
C ASP A 69 -1.37 -0.96 -13.85
N SER A 70 -0.93 -0.22 -12.83
CA SER A 70 -1.65 0.93 -12.27
C SER A 70 -1.55 2.21 -13.11
N LYS A 71 -0.61 2.27 -14.06
CA LYS A 71 -0.30 3.41 -14.93
C LYS A 71 0.02 4.74 -14.24
N CYS A 72 0.10 4.75 -12.91
CA CYS A 72 0.09 5.97 -12.10
C CYS A 72 -1.16 6.85 -12.36
N GLU A 73 -2.29 6.24 -12.72
CA GLU A 73 -3.54 6.92 -13.06
C GLU A 73 -4.67 6.47 -12.15
N ALA A 74 -5.58 7.39 -11.81
CA ALA A 74 -6.73 7.08 -10.96
C ALA A 74 -7.62 5.99 -11.59
N ARG A 75 -7.99 6.15 -12.88
CA ARG A 75 -8.85 5.21 -13.59
C ARG A 75 -8.26 3.80 -13.62
N ALA A 76 -7.00 3.66 -14.06
CA ALA A 76 -6.34 2.36 -14.16
C ALA A 76 -6.15 1.70 -12.78
N SER A 77 -5.81 2.49 -11.75
CA SER A 77 -5.67 1.98 -10.37
C SER A 77 -6.99 1.45 -9.81
N LEU A 78 -8.10 2.17 -10.04
CA LEU A 78 -9.42 1.73 -9.56
C LEU A 78 -9.93 0.51 -10.33
N ALA A 79 -9.75 0.48 -11.65
CA ALA A 79 -10.07 -0.71 -12.45
C ALA A 79 -9.31 -1.94 -11.96
N THR A 80 -8.01 -1.79 -11.68
CA THR A 80 -7.17 -2.86 -11.12
C THR A 80 -7.70 -3.40 -9.79
N LEU A 81 -8.10 -2.51 -8.87
CA LEU A 81 -8.70 -2.91 -7.59
C LEU A 81 -10.01 -3.67 -7.78
N VAL A 82 -10.87 -3.20 -8.69
CA VAL A 82 -12.11 -3.89 -9.03
C VAL A 82 -11.82 -5.26 -9.60
N ASP A 83 -10.90 -5.39 -10.55
CA ASP A 83 -10.55 -6.67 -11.15
C ASP A 83 -9.97 -7.65 -10.11
N TYR A 84 -9.20 -7.16 -9.15
CA TYR A 84 -8.71 -7.99 -8.04
C TYR A 84 -9.81 -8.54 -7.15
N TYR A 85 -10.93 -7.84 -7.05
CA TYR A 85 -12.06 -8.28 -6.25
C TYR A 85 -13.05 -9.14 -7.05
N THR A 86 -13.26 -8.85 -8.33
CA THR A 86 -14.32 -9.45 -9.15
C THR A 86 -13.84 -10.52 -10.12
N ILE A 87 -12.61 -10.44 -10.63
CA ILE A 87 -12.08 -11.33 -11.67
C ILE A 87 -11.14 -12.39 -11.06
N GLU A 88 -10.30 -12.00 -10.10
CA GLU A 88 -9.34 -12.93 -9.51
C GLU A 88 -10.03 -14.02 -8.69
N ASN A 89 -9.67 -15.27 -8.98
CA ASN A 89 -10.11 -16.45 -8.24
C ASN A 89 -8.90 -17.32 -7.84
N PRO A 90 -8.63 -17.57 -6.55
CA PRO A 90 -9.31 -16.97 -5.39
C PRO A 90 -9.12 -15.44 -5.37
N LYS A 91 -10.02 -14.76 -4.65
CA LYS A 91 -9.93 -13.32 -4.39
C LYS A 91 -8.61 -13.01 -3.69
N VAL A 92 -8.10 -11.81 -3.90
CA VAL A 92 -6.90 -11.36 -3.18
C VAL A 92 -7.22 -11.06 -1.71
N ASP A 93 -6.31 -11.40 -0.83
CA ASP A 93 -6.40 -11.15 0.61
C ASP A 93 -5.95 -9.75 1.00
N VAL A 94 -5.09 -9.13 0.18
CA VAL A 94 -4.47 -7.84 0.46
C VAL A 94 -4.11 -7.12 -0.83
N PHE A 95 -4.29 -5.80 -0.84
CA PHE A 95 -3.83 -4.91 -1.90
C PHE A 95 -2.43 -4.38 -1.57
N ILE A 96 -1.46 -4.61 -2.45
CA ILE A 96 -0.10 -4.08 -2.34
C ILE A 96 0.10 -3.01 -3.42
N GLY A 97 0.04 -1.75 -3.01
CA GLY A 97 0.04 -0.59 -3.90
C GLY A 97 -1.23 0.26 -3.81
N PRO A 98 -1.45 1.20 -4.76
CA PRO A 98 -0.49 1.60 -5.79
C PRO A 98 0.62 2.46 -5.17
N GLY A 99 1.57 2.90 -5.99
CA GLY A 99 2.56 3.90 -5.59
C GLY A 99 2.09 5.34 -5.71
N CYS A 100 1.17 5.63 -6.63
CA CYS A 100 0.77 7.01 -6.93
C CYS A 100 -0.46 7.45 -6.13
N SER A 101 -0.35 8.60 -5.46
CA SER A 101 -1.41 9.12 -4.58
C SER A 101 -2.75 9.34 -5.29
N VAL A 102 -2.73 9.62 -6.60
CA VAL A 102 -3.94 9.76 -7.44
C VAL A 102 -4.79 8.49 -7.49
N GLY A 103 -4.17 7.31 -7.36
CA GLY A 103 -4.87 6.03 -7.24
C GLY A 103 -5.16 5.66 -5.78
N CYS A 104 -4.26 5.98 -4.84
CA CYS A 104 -4.44 5.62 -3.43
C CYS A 104 -5.63 6.28 -2.77
N VAL A 105 -5.82 7.59 -2.95
CA VAL A 105 -6.91 8.33 -2.26
C VAL A 105 -8.28 7.73 -2.58
N PRO A 106 -8.68 7.54 -3.85
CA PRO A 106 -9.95 6.88 -4.15
C PRO A 106 -9.89 5.36 -3.88
N GLY A 107 -8.75 4.70 -4.10
CA GLY A 107 -8.60 3.26 -3.89
C GLY A 107 -8.76 2.84 -2.43
N ALA A 108 -8.35 3.69 -1.49
CA ALA A 108 -8.49 3.44 -0.06
C ALA A 108 -9.96 3.39 0.40
N TYR A 109 -10.87 4.13 -0.27
CA TYR A 109 -12.30 3.98 -0.02
C TYR A 109 -12.83 2.63 -0.48
N ILE A 110 -12.36 2.14 -1.64
CA ILE A 110 -12.71 0.81 -2.15
C ILE A 110 -12.20 -0.28 -1.20
N ALA A 111 -10.94 -0.17 -0.77
CA ALA A 111 -10.34 -1.07 0.20
C ALA A 111 -11.15 -1.15 1.50
N ALA A 112 -11.59 0.01 2.01
CA ALA A 112 -12.44 0.08 3.19
C ALA A 112 -13.83 -0.53 2.97
N HIS A 113 -14.44 -0.33 1.79
CA HIS A 113 -15.74 -0.92 1.46
C HIS A 113 -15.70 -2.46 1.44
N TRP A 114 -14.62 -3.06 0.94
CA TRP A 114 -14.46 -4.52 0.90
C TRP A 114 -13.77 -5.11 2.13
N ASN A 115 -13.38 -4.29 3.11
CA ASN A 115 -12.59 -4.71 4.27
C ASN A 115 -11.28 -5.43 3.88
N ILE A 116 -10.66 -5.04 2.76
CA ILE A 116 -9.40 -5.60 2.30
C ILE A 116 -8.27 -4.63 2.66
N PRO A 117 -7.25 -5.04 3.44
CA PRO A 117 -6.12 -4.18 3.76
C PRO A 117 -5.41 -3.70 2.50
N MET A 118 -5.00 -2.44 2.49
CA MET A 118 -4.29 -1.82 1.40
C MET A 118 -2.98 -1.23 1.90
N VAL A 119 -1.87 -1.82 1.48
CA VAL A 119 -0.51 -1.43 1.86
C VAL A 119 0.15 -0.75 0.67
N SER A 120 0.20 0.58 0.68
CA SER A 120 0.89 1.34 -0.36
C SER A 120 2.39 1.42 -0.10
N TRP A 121 3.18 1.18 -1.13
CA TRP A 121 4.64 1.34 -1.10
C TRP A 121 5.12 2.75 -1.48
N GLY A 122 4.23 3.66 -1.93
CA GLY A 122 4.66 4.94 -2.50
C GLY A 122 3.75 6.15 -2.28
N CYS A 123 2.53 5.97 -1.77
CA CYS A 123 1.59 7.09 -1.65
C CYS A 123 1.90 8.01 -0.48
N ALA A 124 2.32 9.23 -0.78
CA ALA A 124 2.70 10.24 0.21
C ALA A 124 1.59 11.24 0.59
N ALA A 125 0.40 11.19 -0.02
CA ALA A 125 -0.70 12.11 0.30
C ALA A 125 -1.04 12.10 1.81
N THR A 126 -1.04 13.28 2.44
CA THR A 126 -1.24 13.42 3.89
C THR A 126 -2.63 12.96 4.34
N VAL A 127 -3.66 13.19 3.50
CA VAL A 127 -5.07 12.85 3.80
C VAL A 127 -5.27 11.37 4.12
N LEU A 128 -4.46 10.48 3.53
CA LEU A 128 -4.48 9.03 3.76
C LEU A 128 -4.08 8.62 5.19
N SER A 129 -3.64 9.57 6.03
CA SER A 129 -3.33 9.31 7.43
C SER A 129 -4.57 9.34 8.33
N ASP A 130 -5.70 9.85 7.84
CA ASP A 130 -6.95 9.87 8.59
C ASP A 130 -7.57 8.47 8.65
N LYS A 131 -7.50 7.83 9.82
CA LYS A 131 -8.02 6.49 10.06
C LYS A 131 -9.53 6.43 10.22
N THR A 132 -10.19 7.56 10.43
CA THR A 132 -11.65 7.63 10.40
C THR A 132 -12.17 7.51 8.97
N LEU A 133 -11.43 8.05 7.99
CA LEU A 133 -11.76 7.97 6.56
C LEU A 133 -11.15 6.75 5.86
N TYR A 134 -9.94 6.34 6.26
CA TYR A 134 -9.17 5.28 5.60
C TYR A 134 -8.70 4.18 6.58
N PRO A 135 -9.64 3.45 7.22
CA PRO A 135 -9.31 2.48 8.27
C PRO A 135 -8.45 1.29 7.78
N TYR A 136 -8.60 0.89 6.51
CA TYR A 136 -7.87 -0.24 5.92
C TYR A 136 -6.60 0.15 5.15
N PHE A 137 -6.25 1.43 5.10
CA PHE A 137 -5.08 1.90 4.37
C PHE A 137 -3.86 2.04 5.28
N VAL A 138 -2.73 1.48 4.89
CA VAL A 138 -1.42 1.74 5.48
C VAL A 138 -0.39 1.95 4.39
N ARG A 139 0.79 2.47 4.75
CA ARG A 139 1.87 2.71 3.80
C ARG A 139 3.25 2.52 4.43
N THR A 140 4.23 2.19 3.61
CA THR A 140 5.65 2.09 4.02
C THR A 140 6.47 3.34 3.68
N THR A 141 5.86 4.34 3.03
CA THR A 141 6.52 5.61 2.69
C THR A 141 6.15 6.75 3.64
N GLY A 142 7.01 7.77 3.69
CA GLY A 142 6.76 9.03 4.39
C GLY A 142 5.63 9.85 3.78
N THR A 143 5.19 10.88 4.50
CA THR A 143 4.07 11.74 4.11
C THR A 143 4.58 13.08 3.56
N PHE A 144 3.79 13.77 2.73
CA PHE A 144 4.13 15.13 2.30
C PHE A 144 4.20 16.11 3.48
N ALA A 145 3.38 15.93 4.53
CA ALA A 145 3.50 16.72 5.76
C ALA A 145 4.84 16.46 6.48
N GLY A 146 5.31 15.21 6.50
CA GLY A 146 6.62 14.85 7.05
C GLY A 146 7.78 15.50 6.27
N LEU A 147 7.71 15.47 4.93
CA LEU A 147 8.65 16.21 4.07
C LEU A 147 8.63 17.72 4.39
N GLY A 148 7.45 18.27 4.65
CA GLY A 148 7.31 19.63 5.12
C GLY A 148 8.03 19.95 6.42
N GLY A 149 7.85 19.09 7.42
CA GLY A 149 8.57 19.18 8.69
C GLY A 149 10.07 19.15 8.50
N LEU A 150 10.56 18.30 7.60
CA LEU A 150 11.97 18.22 7.22
C LEU A 150 12.47 19.53 6.58
N LEU A 151 11.73 20.07 5.59
CA LEU A 151 12.09 21.33 4.93
C LEU A 151 12.15 22.48 5.94
N ARG A 152 11.18 22.57 6.85
CA ARG A 152 11.19 23.56 7.94
C ARG A 152 12.43 23.43 8.82
N ALA A 153 12.81 22.21 9.20
CA ALA A 153 13.99 21.97 10.01
C ALA A 153 15.29 22.40 9.30
N ILE A 154 15.39 22.15 7.99
CA ILE A 154 16.52 22.59 7.15
C ILE A 154 16.59 24.13 7.12
N LEU A 155 15.48 24.80 6.84
CA LEU A 155 15.42 26.27 6.78
C LEU A 155 15.83 26.90 8.12
N ALA A 156 15.32 26.37 9.24
CA ALA A 156 15.70 26.81 10.57
C ALA A 156 17.19 26.59 10.86
N LYS A 157 17.75 25.43 10.49
CA LYS A 157 19.17 25.10 10.70
C LYS A 157 20.10 26.07 9.98
N PHE A 158 19.75 26.47 8.76
CA PHE A 158 20.58 27.36 7.92
C PHE A 158 20.16 28.83 7.98
N LYS A 159 19.18 29.19 8.83
CA LYS A 159 18.63 30.55 8.95
C LYS A 159 18.15 31.11 7.61
N TRP A 160 17.55 30.25 6.78
CA TRP A 160 16.94 30.65 5.52
C TRP A 160 15.51 31.13 5.77
N ASP A 161 15.23 32.37 5.35
CA ASP A 161 13.94 33.04 5.52
C ASP A 161 13.05 32.99 4.26
N ARG A 162 13.61 32.49 3.14
CA ARG A 162 12.98 32.49 1.82
C ARG A 162 13.16 31.15 1.12
N MET A 163 12.09 30.68 0.48
CA MET A 163 12.07 29.47 -0.32
C MET A 163 11.11 29.64 -1.50
N ALA A 164 11.46 29.08 -2.65
CA ALA A 164 10.58 28.94 -3.81
C ALA A 164 10.24 27.46 -4.03
N ILE A 165 9.02 27.18 -4.50
CA ILE A 165 8.55 25.82 -4.78
C ILE A 165 8.12 25.77 -6.24
N ILE A 166 8.68 24.82 -6.98
CA ILE A 166 8.33 24.54 -8.37
C ILE A 166 7.75 23.13 -8.43
N HIS A 167 6.62 22.96 -9.10
CA HIS A 167 5.93 21.68 -9.19
C HIS A 167 5.22 21.49 -10.54
N PHE A 168 4.94 20.23 -10.90
CA PHE A 168 4.12 19.88 -12.06
C PHE A 168 2.62 20.00 -11.71
N MET A 169 1.81 20.55 -12.61
CA MET A 169 0.41 20.88 -12.32
C MET A 169 -0.51 19.64 -12.16
N SER A 170 -0.14 18.50 -12.78
CA SER A 170 -0.97 17.28 -12.87
C SER A 170 -1.09 16.47 -11.57
N HIS A 171 -0.13 16.58 -10.64
CA HIS A 171 -0.08 15.78 -9.40
C HIS A 171 -0.17 16.64 -8.13
N ALA A 172 -0.41 17.94 -8.28
CA ALA A 172 0.02 18.92 -7.28
C ALA A 172 -1.05 19.49 -6.38
N LYS A 173 -2.35 19.32 -6.60
CA LYS A 173 -3.34 19.95 -5.71
C LYS A 173 -3.18 19.51 -4.25
N LEU A 174 -2.87 18.22 -4.04
CA LEU A 174 -2.65 17.65 -2.71
C LEU A 174 -1.29 18.05 -2.12
N VAL A 175 -0.23 18.00 -2.92
CA VAL A 175 1.13 18.37 -2.49
C VAL A 175 1.22 19.87 -2.19
N MET A 176 0.71 20.71 -3.08
CA MET A 176 0.76 22.16 -2.95
C MET A 176 -0.09 22.68 -1.81
N LYS A 177 -1.25 22.08 -1.53
CA LYS A 177 -2.03 22.47 -0.35
C LYS A 177 -1.22 22.28 0.92
N GLU A 178 -0.50 21.17 1.04
CA GLU A 178 0.33 20.90 2.21
C GLU A 178 1.58 21.80 2.24
N MET A 179 2.29 21.91 1.11
CA MET A 179 3.47 22.78 1.01
C MET A 179 3.15 24.26 1.24
N MET A 180 2.00 24.76 0.78
CA MET A 180 1.55 26.12 1.08
C MET A 180 1.14 26.29 2.54
N ARG A 181 0.54 25.25 3.16
CA ARG A 181 0.28 25.25 4.61
C ARG A 181 1.59 25.36 5.39
N LEU A 182 2.61 24.62 4.98
CA LEU A 182 3.94 24.68 5.57
C LEU A 182 4.61 26.04 5.34
N ALA A 183 4.50 26.61 4.15
CA ALA A 183 4.99 27.96 3.87
C ALA A 183 4.37 29.04 4.76
N LYS A 184 3.10 28.88 5.17
CA LYS A 184 2.48 29.77 6.17
C LYS A 184 3.08 29.57 7.56
N LEU A 185 3.30 28.33 7.98
CA LEU A 185 3.90 27.98 9.28
C LEU A 185 5.38 28.36 9.42
N MET A 186 6.06 28.76 8.34
CA MET A 186 7.44 29.26 8.37
C MET A 186 7.53 30.78 8.50
N LYS A 187 6.39 31.48 8.46
CA LYS A 187 6.31 32.94 8.70
C LYS A 187 5.99 33.29 10.15
N GLU A 188 5.65 32.29 10.97
CA GLU A 188 5.44 32.37 12.42
C GLU A 188 6.71 31.93 13.14
#